data_AF-C8W648-F1
#
_entry.id   AF-C8W648-F1
#
_cell.length_a   1.000
_cell.length_b   1.000
_cell.length_c   1.000
_cell.angle_alpha   90.00
_cell.angle_beta   90.00
_cell.angle_gamma   90.00
#
_symmetry.space_group_name_H-M   'P 1'
#
loop_
_entity.id
_entity.type
_entity.pdbx_description
1 polymer ?
#
loop_
_entity_poly.entity_id
_entity_poly.type
_entity_poly.pdbx_seq_one_letter_code
_entity_poly.pdbx_strand_id
1 'polypeptide(L)' 'MIWLLSLVFIIIIALEVPALIRKKLWRELTAYSIIMLIGMIYSYGQLLDIPLPNPTKGIEAVFKPVSQMLQKLLS' A
#
# COMPACT_ATOMS: atom_id res chain seq x y z
N MET A 1 6.93 -11.22 11.12
CA MET A 1 6.27 -10.68 9.91
C MET A 1 7.01 -9.46 9.36
N ILE A 2 7.37 -8.47 10.19
CA ILE A 2 8.14 -7.28 9.78
C ILE A 2 9.44 -7.62 9.03
N TRP A 3 10.26 -8.57 9.53
CA TRP A 3 11.51 -8.97 8.86
C TRP A 3 11.31 -9.49 7.43
N LEU A 4 10.25 -10.27 7.19
CA LEU A 4 9.91 -10.77 5.85
C LEU A 4 9.50 -9.63 4.93
N LEU A 5 8.70 -8.70 5.44
CA LEU A 5 8.30 -7.51 4.67
C LEU A 5 9.52 -6.66 4.29
N SER A 6 10.44 -6.44 5.23
CA SER A 6 11.69 -5.72 4.95
C SER A 6 12.53 -6.43 3.90
N LEU A 7 12.64 -7.76 3.95
CA LEU A 7 13.37 -8.55 2.97
C LEU A 7 12.79 -8.37 1.56
N VAL A 8 11.47 -8.43 1.42
CA VAL A 8 10.79 -8.24 0.13
C VAL A 8 11.10 -6.87 -0.46
N PHE A 9 10.97 -5.81 0.34
CA PHE A 9 11.29 -4.46 -0.13
C PHE A 9 12.76 -4.31 -0.53
N ILE A 10 13.69 -4.90 0.23
CA ILE A 10 15.12 -4.86 -0.11
C ILE A 10 15.38 -5.54 -1.45
N ILE A 11 14.77 -6.71 -1.69
CA ILE A 11 14.93 -7.43 -2.97
C ILE A 11 14.41 -6.59 -4.13
N ILE A 12 13.23 -6.00 -3.99
CA ILE A 12 12.61 -5.16 -5.03
C ILE A 12 13.52 -3.95 -5.35
N ILE A 13 13.97 -3.23 -4.31
CA ILE A 13 14.90 -2.09 -4.44
C ILE A 13 16.20 -2.53 -5.13
N ALA A 14 16.77 -3.66 -4.71
CA ALA A 14 18.04 -4.17 -5.24
C ALA A 14 17.96 -4.60 -6.71
N LEU A 15 16.77 -4.93 -7.23
CA LEU A 15 16.57 -5.26 -8.63
C LEU A 15 16.29 -4.00 -9.48
N GLU A 16 15.39 -3.14 -9.01
CA GLU A 16 14.92 -2.00 -9.80
C GLU A 16 15.87 -0.80 -9.74
N VAL A 17 16.30 -0.38 -8.55
CA VAL A 17 17.14 0.82 -8.38
C VAL A 17 18.42 0.79 -9.21
N PRO A 18 19.24 -0.28 -9.21
CA PRO A 18 20.45 -0.29 -10.04
C PRO A 18 20.13 -0.32 -11.54
N ALA A 19 19.02 -0.92 -11.97
CA ALA A 19 18.60 -0.88 -13.37
C ALA A 19 18.23 0.55 -13.82
N LEU A 20 17.50 1.28 -12.96
CA LEU A 20 17.10 2.68 -13.17
C LEU A 20 18.30 3.64 -13.17
N ILE A 21 19.24 3.46 -12.23
CA ILE A 21 20.47 4.27 -12.15
C ILE A 21 21.36 4.03 -13.38
N ARG A 22 21.54 2.77 -13.80
CA ARG A 22 22.34 2.44 -14.99
C ARG A 22 21.80 3.08 -16.26
N LYS A 23 20.47 3.17 -16.39
CA LYS A 23 19.81 3.84 -17.52
C LYS A 23 19.73 5.37 -17.38
N LYS A 24 20.23 5.94 -16.27
CA LYS A 24 20.13 7.38 -15.92
C LYS A 24 18.69 7.90 -15.93
N LEU A 25 17.72 7.05 -15.61
CA LEU A 25 16.30 7.38 -15.63
C LEU A 25 15.87 8.00 -14.30
N TRP A 26 16.38 9.20 -14.00
CA TRP A 26 16.15 9.88 -12.73
C TRP A 26 14.67 10.19 -12.47
N ARG A 27 13.90 10.55 -13.50
CA ARG A 27 12.45 10.79 -13.38
C ARG A 27 11.69 9.53 -12.98
N GLU A 28 12.04 8.40 -13.56
CA GLU A 28 11.44 7.11 -13.23
C GLU A 28 11.87 6.65 -11.84
N LEU A 29 13.13 6.90 -11.45
CA LEU A 29 13.63 6.59 -10.12
C LEU A 29 12.86 7.38 -9.05
N THR A 30 12.53 8.65 -9.31
CA THR A 30 11.69 9.46 -8.43
C THR A 30 10.27 8.91 -8.34
N ALA A 31 9.62 8.61 -9.47
CA ALA A 31 8.26 8.05 -9.49
C ALA A 31 8.19 6.71 -8.75
N TYR A 32 9.16 5.83 -9.02
CA TYR A 32 9.35 4.58 -8.33
C TYR A 32 9.49 4.77 -6.82
N SER A 33 10.41 5.65 -6.38
CA SER A 33 10.66 5.89 -4.96
C SER A 33 9.43 6.42 -4.24
N ILE A 34 8.64 7.31 -4.87
CA ILE A 34 7.39 7.83 -4.29
C ILE A 34 6.39 6.69 -4.07
N ILE A 35 6.14 5.88 -5.10
CA ILE A 35 5.20 4.75 -5.00
C ILE A 35 5.68 3.72 -3.97
N MET A 36 6.99 3.43 -3.97
CA MET A 36 7.63 2.51 -3.04
C MET A 36 7.49 2.97 -1.58
N LEU A 37 7.72 4.25 -1.31
CA LEU A 37 7.55 4.84 0.02
C LEU A 37 6.09 4.75 0.49
N ILE A 38 5.12 5.01 -0.38
CA ILE A 38 3.70 4.87 -0.05
C ILE A 38 3.41 3.42 0.35
N GLY A 39 3.83 2.45 -0.47
CA GLY A 39 3.66 1.02 -0.19
C GLY A 39 4.31 0.60 1.13
N MET A 40 5.52 1.10 1.43
CA MET A 40 6.20 0.88 2.70
C MET A 40 5.42 1.45 3.88
N ILE A 41 5.03 2.73 3.83
CA ILE A 41 4.30 3.40 4.92
C ILE A 41 3.01 2.64 5.24
N TYR A 42 2.24 2.24 4.22
CA TYR A 42 1.03 1.46 4.42
C TYR A 42 1.32 0.07 5.01
N SER A 43 2.30 -0.65 4.45
CA SER A 43 2.61 -2.02 4.89
C SER A 43 3.14 -2.05 6.32
N TYR A 44 4.07 -1.16 6.65
CA TYR A 44 4.63 -1.04 8.00
C TYR A 44 3.62 -0.46 8.99
N GLY A 45 2.86 0.57 8.61
CA GLY A 45 1.87 1.13 9.52
C GLY A 45 0.74 0.15 9.82
N GLN A 46 0.37 -0.73 8.88
CA GLN A 46 -0.56 -1.84 9.14
C GLN A 46 0.03 -2.88 10.11
N LEU A 47 1.33 -3.19 10.00
CA LEU A 47 2.01 -4.13 10.91
C LEU A 47 2.27 -3.57 12.31
N LEU A 48 2.42 -2.25 12.42
CA LEU A 48 2.69 -1.55 13.67
C LEU A 48 1.40 -1.07 14.37
N ASP A 49 0.23 -1.47 13.86
CA ASP A 49 -1.09 -1.00 14.33
C ASP A 49 -1.19 0.54 14.43
N ILE A 50 -0.43 1.25 13.60
CA ILE A 50 -0.52 2.70 13.50
C ILE A 50 -1.90 3.01 12.90
N PRO A 51 -2.67 3.95 13.46
CA PRO A 51 -3.95 4.37 12.91
C PRO A 51 -3.71 5.16 11.61
N LEU A 52 -3.33 4.44 10.57
CA LEU A 52 -3.33 4.93 9.21
C LEU A 52 -4.79 5.23 8.81
N PRO A 53 -5.03 6.26 7.98
CA PRO A 53 -6.34 6.46 7.39
C PRO A 53 -6.67 5.19 6.60
N ASN A 54 -7.55 4.36 7.17
CA ASN A 54 -7.85 3.07 6.61
C ASN A 54 -8.85 3.29 5.45
N PRO A 55 -8.44 3.19 4.17
CA PRO A 55 -9.32 3.41 3.05
C PRO A 55 -10.50 2.42 3.06
N THR A 56 -10.35 1.25 3.70
CA THR A 56 -11.46 0.32 3.86
C THR A 56 -12.56 0.86 4.76
N LYS A 57 -12.29 1.76 5.73
CA LYS A 57 -13.37 2.45 6.46
C LYS A 57 -14.17 3.40 5.56
N GLY A 58 -13.50 4.02 4.58
CA GLY A 58 -14.17 4.85 3.57
C GLY A 58 -15.04 4.01 2.63
N ILE A 59 -14.50 2.88 2.16
CA ILE A 59 -15.27 1.89 1.36
C ILE A 59 -16.44 1.36 2.19
N GLU A 60 -16.21 0.98 3.43
CA GLU A 60 -17.23 0.48 4.34
C GLU A 60 -18.33 1.51 4.54
N ALA A 61 -18.02 2.80 4.73
CA ALA A 61 -19.02 3.87 4.82
C ALA A 61 -19.91 3.99 3.57
N VAL A 62 -19.36 3.74 2.38
CA VAL A 62 -20.12 3.76 1.11
C VAL A 62 -20.98 2.50 0.95
N PHE A 63 -20.47 1.34 1.33
CA PHE A 63 -21.16 0.05 1.14
C PHE A 63 -22.14 -0.31 2.27
N LYS A 64 -21.94 0.24 3.49
CA LYS A 64 -22.83 0.05 4.64
C LYS A 64 -24.30 0.37 4.34
N PRO A 65 -24.67 1.50 3.71
CA PRO A 65 -26.08 1.78 3.39
C PRO A 65 -26.68 0.74 2.43
N VAL A 66 -25.91 0.27 1.45
CA VAL A 66 -26.35 -0.76 0.50
C VAL A 66 -26.56 -2.10 1.22
N SER A 67 -25.62 -2.51 2.07
CA SER A 67 -25.78 -3.71 2.90
C SER A 67 -26.98 -3.63 3.84
N GLN A 68 -27.24 -2.47 4.44
CA GLN A 68 -28.39 -2.27 5.33
C GLN A 68 -29.73 -2.32 4.57
N MET A 69 -29.78 -1.77 3.35
CA MET A 69 -30.96 -1.88 2.48
C MET A 69 -31.20 -3.34 2.07
N LEU A 70 -30.15 -4.07 1.68
CA LEU A 70 -30.25 -5.49 1.34
C LEU A 70 -30.68 -6.35 2.53
N GLN A 71 -30.12 -6.13 3.72
CA GLN A 71 -30.57 -6.83 4.93
C GLN A 71 -32.04 -6.57 5.23
N LYS A 72 -32.53 -5.33 5.09
CA LYS A 72 -33.94 -4.98 5.26
C LYS A 72 -34.88 -5.57 4.19
N LEU A 73 -34.37 -5.87 3.01
CA LEU A 73 -35.16 -6.47 1.92
C LEU A 73 -35.19 -8.01 2.00
N LEU A 74 -34.17 -8.60 2.62
CA LEU A 74 -34.03 -10.05 2.82
C LEU A 74 -34.57 -10.54 4.18
N SER A 75 -35.02 -9.63 5.04
CA SER A 75 -35.73 -9.91 6.30
C SER A 75 -37.22 -9.61 6.16
#